data_AF-A0A4R5GCF7-F1
#
_entry.id   AF-A0A4R5GCF7-F1
#
_cell.length_a   1.000
_cell.length_b   1.000
_cell.length_c   1.000
_cell.angle_alpha   90.00
_cell.angle_beta   90.00
_cell.angle_gamma   90.00
#
_symmetry.space_group_name_H-M   'P 1'
#
loop_
_entity.id
_entity.type
_entity.pdbx_description
1 polymer ?
#
loop_
_entity_poly.entity_id
_entity_poly.type
_entity_poly.pdbx_seq_one_letter_code
_entity_poly.pdbx_strand_id
1 'polypeptide(L)'
;MNYAATLAVLVVLAFCFPLVVRLGLQLGVPEVYTASVLGALLIFALATYLVRWQVNRHRETLARLEAARAQVAADPENPRAYFVGGEHLGMILLRLDRRREASEVIDRYARLGGARESEIVALREALSRAERRRHAQEGEV
;
A
#
# COMPACT_ATOMS: atom_id res chain seq x y z
N MET A 1 -16.87 12.29 -2.85
CA MET A 1 -16.59 11.70 -4.18
C MET A 1 -15.10 11.82 -4.43
N ASN A 2 -14.42 10.75 -4.86
CA ASN A 2 -12.97 10.73 -4.94
C ASN A 2 -12.52 11.34 -6.28
N TYR A 3 -12.26 12.65 -6.30
CA TYR A 3 -11.91 13.43 -7.49
C TYR A 3 -10.67 12.90 -8.23
N ALA A 4 -9.77 12.22 -7.52
CA ALA A 4 -8.58 11.59 -8.09
C ALA A 4 -8.92 10.43 -9.04
N ALA A 5 -9.94 9.63 -8.71
CA ALA A 5 -10.36 8.51 -9.54
C ALA A 5 -11.00 9.01 -10.85
N THR A 6 -11.81 10.06 -10.80
CA THR A 6 -12.40 10.68 -11.99
C THR A 6 -11.35 11.35 -12.88
N LEU A 7 -10.33 11.99 -12.30
CA LEU A 7 -9.21 12.58 -13.04
C LEU A 7 -8.37 11.51 -13.75
N ALA A 8 -8.06 10.40 -13.07
CA ALA A 8 -7.31 9.29 -13.66
C ALA A 8 -8.05 8.70 -14.87
N VAL A 9 -9.37 8.51 -14.78
CA VAL A 9 -10.20 8.03 -15.89
C VAL A 9 -10.19 9.02 -17.06
N LEU A 10 -10.32 10.32 -16.81
CA LEU A 10 -10.26 11.36 -17.85
C LEU A 10 -8.89 11.41 -18.55
N VAL A 11 -7.79 11.28 -17.80
CA VAL A 11 -6.44 11.27 -18.37
C VAL A 11 -6.23 10.05 -19.26
N VAL A 12 -6.67 8.86 -18.82
CA VAL A 12 -6.58 7.63 -19.62
C VAL A 12 -7.41 7.75 -20.90
N LEU A 13 -8.64 8.25 -20.81
CA LEU A 13 -9.49 8.50 -21.97
C LEU A 13 -8.86 9.51 -22.95
N ALA A 14 -8.34 10.62 -22.44
CA ALA A 14 -7.70 11.65 -23.24
C ALA A 14 -6.43 11.14 -23.95
N PHE A 15 -5.72 10.18 -23.36
CA PHE A 15 -4.53 9.59 -23.96
C PHE A 15 -4.87 8.48 -24.97
N CYS A 16 -5.85 7.63 -24.67
CA CYS A 16 -6.24 6.53 -25.54
C CYS A 16 -7.02 7.00 -26.78
N PHE A 17 -7.85 8.04 -26.66
CA PHE A 17 -8.70 8.53 -27.75
C PHE A 17 -7.93 8.92 -29.03
N PRO A 18 -6.90 9.79 -29.00
CA PRO A 18 -6.16 10.17 -30.20
C PRO A 18 -5.35 9.00 -30.79
N LEU A 19 -4.94 8.03 -29.95
CA LEU A 19 -4.21 6.84 -30.39
C LEU A 19 -5.11 5.91 -31.20
N VAL A 20 -6.34 5.69 -30.72
CA VAL A 20 -7.38 4.90 -31.40
C VAL A 20 -7.80 5.56 -32.72
N VAL A 21 -7.95 6.89 -32.73
CA VAL A 21 -8.29 7.64 -33.96
C VAL A 21 -7.17 7.57 -35.00
N ARG A 22 -5.90 7.68 -34.59
CA ARG A 22 -4.75 7.56 -35.52
C ARG A 22 -4.62 6.15 -36.10
N LEU A 23 -4.81 5.12 -35.30
CA LEU A 23 -4.86 3.74 -35.77
C LEU A 23 -6.02 3.56 -36.76
N GLY A 24 -7.19 4.12 -36.43
CA GLY A 24 -8.39 4.29 -37.27
C GLY A 24 -8.12 4.72 -38.70
N LEU A 25 -7.28 5.73 -38.84
CA LEU A 25 -6.98 6.37 -40.11
C LEU A 25 -5.90 5.64 -40.92
N GLN A 26 -5.05 4.82 -40.30
CA GLN A 26 -3.91 4.19 -40.97
C GLN A 26 -4.16 2.76 -41.45
N LEU A 27 -5.00 1.98 -40.78
CA LEU A 27 -5.17 0.54 -41.05
C LEU A 27 -6.48 0.19 -41.77
N GLY A 28 -7.38 1.17 -41.97
CA GLY A 28 -8.74 0.91 -42.44
C GLY A 28 -9.65 0.35 -41.34
N VAL A 29 -10.94 0.66 -41.43
CA VAL A 29 -11.95 0.43 -40.38
C VAL A 29 -11.97 -0.99 -39.79
N PRO A 30 -11.82 -2.11 -40.55
CA PRO A 30 -11.97 -3.45 -39.97
C PRO A 30 -10.82 -3.87 -39.03
N GLU A 31 -9.56 -3.58 -39.36
CA GLU A 31 -8.42 -3.94 -38.50
C GLU A 31 -8.37 -3.11 -37.22
N VAL A 32 -8.80 -1.85 -37.30
CA VAL A 32 -8.82 -0.93 -36.15
C VAL A 32 -9.85 -1.38 -35.12
N TYR A 33 -11.00 -1.88 -35.55
CA TYR A 33 -11.98 -2.48 -34.65
C TYR A 33 -11.37 -3.66 -33.88
N THR A 34 -10.66 -4.56 -34.58
CA THR A 34 -10.01 -5.71 -33.90
C THR A 34 -8.91 -5.28 -32.94
N ALA A 35 -8.06 -4.32 -33.33
CA ALA A 35 -7.00 -3.79 -32.49
C ALA A 35 -7.56 -3.04 -31.26
N SER A 36 -8.65 -2.29 -31.43
CA SER A 36 -9.31 -1.56 -30.35
C SER A 36 -9.99 -2.51 -29.37
N VAL A 37 -10.65 -3.55 -29.86
CA VAL A 37 -11.27 -4.59 -29.02
C VAL A 37 -10.20 -5.39 -28.27
N LEU A 38 -9.11 -5.80 -28.93
CA LEU A 38 -7.98 -6.47 -28.28
C LEU A 38 -7.32 -5.59 -27.23
N GLY A 39 -7.12 -4.30 -27.53
CA GLY A 39 -6.59 -3.33 -26.58
C GLY A 39 -7.50 -3.17 -25.37
N ALA A 40 -8.80 -3.03 -25.58
CA ALA A 40 -9.79 -2.95 -24.49
C ALA A 40 -9.79 -4.22 -23.62
N LEU A 41 -9.73 -5.39 -24.24
CA LEU A 41 -9.66 -6.68 -23.52
C LEU A 41 -8.36 -6.82 -22.72
N LEU A 42 -7.22 -6.41 -23.29
CA LEU A 42 -5.93 -6.43 -22.59
C LEU A 42 -5.92 -5.47 -21.41
N ILE A 43 -6.39 -4.24 -21.58
CA ILE A 43 -6.50 -3.26 -20.49
C ILE A 43 -7.43 -3.79 -19.41
N PHE A 44 -8.58 -4.36 -19.79
CA PHE A 44 -9.52 -4.93 -18.85
C PHE A 44 -8.93 -6.12 -18.07
N ALA A 45 -8.24 -7.03 -18.75
CA ALA A 45 -7.55 -8.16 -18.13
C ALA A 45 -6.44 -7.68 -17.17
N LEU A 46 -5.64 -6.70 -17.59
CA LEU A 46 -4.59 -6.12 -16.77
C LEU A 46 -5.15 -5.42 -15.54
N ALA A 47 -6.21 -4.61 -15.69
CA ALA A 47 -6.87 -3.94 -14.59
C ALA A 47 -7.43 -4.95 -13.59
N THR A 48 -8.09 -6.02 -14.07
CA THR A 48 -8.63 -7.09 -13.21
C THR A 48 -7.51 -7.80 -12.46
N TYR A 49 -6.41 -8.10 -13.13
CA TYR A 49 -5.24 -8.73 -12.52
C TYR A 49 -4.62 -7.83 -11.44
N LEU A 50 -4.39 -6.55 -11.73
CA LEU A 50 -3.81 -5.59 -10.79
C LEU A 50 -4.70 -5.39 -9.56
N VAL A 51 -6.02 -5.28 -9.75
CA VAL A 51 -6.96 -5.18 -8.63
C VAL A 51 -6.91 -6.43 -7.76
N ARG A 52 -6.94 -7.62 -8.37
CA ARG A 52 -6.87 -8.89 -7.64
C ARG A 52 -5.56 -9.03 -6.88
N TRP A 53 -4.44 -8.66 -7.50
CA TRP A 53 -3.13 -8.66 -6.88
C TRP A 53 -3.07 -7.69 -5.69
N GLN A 54 -3.55 -6.45 -5.85
CA GLN A 54 -3.56 -5.44 -4.80
C GLN A 54 -4.44 -5.86 -3.62
N VAL A 55 -5.62 -6.44 -3.88
CA VAL A 55 -6.51 -6.95 -2.83
C VAL A 55 -5.88 -8.11 -2.08
N ASN A 56 -5.28 -9.07 -2.79
CA ASN A 56 -4.60 -10.20 -2.14
C ASN A 56 -3.43 -9.74 -1.28
N ARG A 57 -2.59 -8.84 -1.79
CA ARG A 57 -1.48 -8.25 -1.04
C ARG A 57 -1.98 -7.51 0.22
N HIS A 58 -3.07 -6.77 0.10
CA HIS A 58 -3.66 -6.06 1.23
C HIS A 58 -4.20 -7.05 2.29
N ARG A 59 -4.91 -8.10 1.86
CA ARG A 59 -5.40 -9.18 2.72
C ARG A 59 -4.26 -9.88 3.46
N GLU A 60 -3.18 -10.21 2.78
CA GLU A 60 -2.00 -10.81 3.41
C GLU A 60 -1.38 -9.90 4.48
N THR A 61 -1.32 -8.60 4.21
CA THR A 61 -0.80 -7.62 5.16
C THR A 61 -1.69 -7.54 6.41
N LEU A 62 -3.01 -7.56 6.23
CA LEU A 62 -3.96 -7.58 7.34
C LEU A 62 -3.90 -8.89 8.14
N ALA A 63 -3.81 -10.04 7.46
CA ALA A 63 -3.68 -11.33 8.12
C ALA A 63 -2.41 -11.41 8.98
N ARG A 64 -1.29 -10.86 8.49
CA ARG A 64 -0.05 -10.75 9.28
C ARG A 64 -0.20 -9.83 10.49
N LEU A 65 -0.91 -8.71 10.33
CA LEU A 65 -1.21 -7.81 11.44
C LEU A 65 -2.06 -8.51 12.52
N GLU A 66 -3.09 -9.25 12.11
CA GLU A 66 -3.96 -10.00 13.02
C GLU A 66 -3.18 -11.09 13.77
N ALA A 67 -2.36 -11.85 13.07
CA ALA A 67 -1.48 -12.85 13.68
C ALA A 67 -0.51 -12.21 14.70
N ALA A 68 0.09 -11.07 14.34
CA ALA A 68 0.99 -10.35 15.24
C ALA A 68 0.27 -9.80 16.48
N ARG A 69 -0.96 -9.31 16.33
CA ARG A 69 -1.78 -8.89 17.47
C ARG A 69 -2.15 -10.06 18.37
N ALA A 70 -2.53 -11.19 17.79
CA ALA A 70 -2.85 -12.39 18.55
C ALA A 70 -1.63 -12.90 19.34
N GLN A 71 -0.45 -12.89 18.73
CA GLN A 71 0.81 -13.28 19.38
C GLN A 71 1.16 -12.36 20.55
N VAL A 72 1.08 -11.04 20.37
CA VAL A 72 1.32 -10.07 21.45
C VAL A 72 0.24 -10.16 22.53
N ALA A 73 -1.01 -10.46 22.19
CA ALA A 73 -2.08 -10.64 23.16
C ALA A 73 -1.89 -11.91 24.01
N ALA A 74 -1.28 -12.96 23.44
CA ALA A 74 -0.99 -14.20 24.16
C ALA A 74 0.16 -14.05 25.16
N ASP A 75 1.18 -13.24 24.85
CA ASP A 75 2.33 -13.02 25.73
C ASP A 75 2.81 -11.56 25.66
N PRO A 76 2.15 -10.63 26.37
CA PRO A 76 2.38 -9.19 26.23
C PRO A 76 3.67 -8.70 26.90
N GLU A 77 4.23 -9.46 27.84
CA GLU A 77 5.45 -9.08 28.57
C GLU A 77 6.73 -9.55 27.87
N ASN A 78 6.59 -10.44 26.88
CA ASN A 78 7.72 -11.00 26.15
C ASN A 78 8.09 -10.12 24.95
N PRO A 79 9.30 -9.53 24.91
CA PRO A 79 9.75 -8.72 23.78
C PRO A 79 9.72 -9.47 22.44
N ARG A 80 9.93 -10.79 22.45
CA ARG A 80 9.92 -11.60 21.22
C ARG A 80 8.52 -11.75 20.63
N ALA A 81 7.47 -11.62 21.44
CA ALA A 81 6.09 -11.70 20.96
C ALA A 81 5.74 -10.54 20.01
N TYR A 82 6.46 -9.43 20.09
CA TYR A 82 6.29 -8.25 19.22
C TYR A 82 6.87 -8.44 17.81
N PHE A 83 7.62 -9.52 17.57
CA PHE A 83 8.19 -9.86 16.27
C PHE A 83 7.51 -11.07 15.67
N VAL A 84 7.01 -10.92 14.44
CA VAL A 84 6.37 -11.99 13.67
C VAL A 84 7.09 -12.12 12.33
N GLY A 85 7.66 -13.30 12.07
CA GLY A 85 8.45 -13.55 10.85
C GLY A 85 9.66 -12.63 10.70
N GLY A 86 10.23 -12.14 11.80
CA GLY A 86 11.34 -11.18 11.80
C GLY A 86 10.93 -9.72 11.64
N GLU A 87 9.64 -9.41 11.51
CA GLU A 87 9.14 -8.03 11.42
C GLU A 87 8.43 -7.61 12.72
N HIS A 88 8.74 -6.41 13.22
CA HIS A 88 8.12 -5.85 14.42
C HIS A 88 6.69 -5.36 14.15
N LEU A 89 5.74 -5.61 15.06
CA LEU A 89 4.35 -5.18 14.95
C LEU A 89 4.21 -3.67 14.65
N GLY A 90 5.04 -2.84 15.29
CA GLY A 90 5.08 -1.40 15.03
C GLY A 90 5.43 -1.05 13.57
N MET A 91 6.29 -1.82 12.90
CA MET A 91 6.65 -1.59 11.50
C MET A 91 5.49 -1.94 10.56
N ILE A 92 4.77 -3.02 10.85
CA ILE A 92 3.56 -3.41 10.11
C ILE A 92 2.50 -2.30 10.22
N LEU A 93 2.32 -1.74 11.42
CA LEU A 93 1.40 -0.62 11.66
C LEU A 93 1.82 0.65 10.91
N LEU A 94 3.12 0.98 10.88
CA LEU A 94 3.63 2.13 10.12
C LEU A 94 3.39 2.00 8.61
N ARG A 95 3.51 0.79 8.03
CA ARG A 95 3.22 0.55 6.61
C ARG A 95 1.73 0.72 6.27
N LEU A 96 0.86 0.47 7.23
CA LEU A 96 -0.58 0.68 7.12
C LEU A 96 -1.02 2.11 7.50
N ASP A 97 -0.05 3.01 7.69
CA ASP A 97 -0.25 4.40 8.12
C ASP A 97 -0.95 4.55 9.49
N ARG A 98 -0.98 3.48 10.30
CA ARG A 98 -1.56 3.44 11.66
C ARG A 98 -0.56 3.92 12.70
N ARG A 99 -0.08 5.15 12.55
CA ARG A 99 1.06 5.68 13.32
C ARG A 99 0.82 5.81 14.81
N ARG A 100 -0.39 6.23 15.21
CA ARG A 100 -0.78 6.36 16.62
C ARG A 100 -0.72 5.02 17.36
N GLU A 101 -1.18 3.96 16.70
CA GLU A 101 -1.08 2.62 17.26
C GLU A 101 0.37 2.12 17.24
N ALA A 102 1.12 2.44 16.19
CA ALA A 102 2.54 2.10 16.11
C ALA A 102 3.33 2.74 17.26
N SER A 103 3.10 4.02 17.58
CA SER A 103 3.78 4.71 18.67
C SER A 103 3.43 4.08 20.02
N GLU A 104 2.16 3.78 20.27
CA GLU A 104 1.73 3.12 21.51
C GLU A 104 2.38 1.73 21.69
N VAL A 105 2.47 0.95 20.61
CA VAL A 105 3.12 -0.36 20.61
C VAL A 105 4.62 -0.25 20.84
N ILE A 106 5.29 0.70 20.17
CA ILE A 106 6.74 0.95 20.33
C ILE A 106 7.05 1.44 21.76
N ASP A 107 6.23 2.32 22.32
CA ASP A 107 6.41 2.81 23.68
C ASP A 107 6.13 1.73 24.73
N ARG A 108 5.21 0.79 24.45
CA ARG A 108 5.03 -0.39 25.30
C ARG A 108 6.23 -1.31 25.21
N TYR A 109 6.71 -1.61 24.01
CA TYR A 109 7.89 -2.43 23.77
C TYR A 109 9.15 -1.87 24.45
N ALA A 110 9.38 -0.56 24.36
CA ALA A 110 10.51 0.11 24.98
C ALA A 110 10.50 0.06 26.52
N ARG A 111 9.31 -0.14 27.12
CA ARG A 111 9.17 -0.33 28.57
C ARG A 111 9.44 -1.76 29.01
N LEU A 112 9.53 -2.72 28.09
CA LEU A 112 9.90 -4.09 28.40
C LEU A 112 11.42 -4.17 28.59
N GLY A 113 11.88 -4.59 29.78
CA GLY A 113 13.29 -4.65 30.16
C GLY A 113 14.16 -5.67 29.38
N GLY A 114 13.63 -6.29 28.33
CA GLY A 114 14.35 -7.23 27.46
C GLY A 114 14.50 -6.78 26.00
N ALA A 115 14.04 -5.57 25.66
CA ALA A 115 14.21 -5.00 24.33
C ALA A 115 15.66 -4.50 24.14
N ARG A 116 16.25 -4.74 22.96
CA ARG A 116 17.58 -4.19 22.65
C ARG A 116 17.46 -2.70 22.34
N GLU A 117 18.31 -1.88 22.97
CA GLU A 117 18.32 -0.42 22.76
C GLU A 117 18.45 -0.04 21.26
N SER A 118 19.29 -0.78 20.51
CA SER A 118 19.45 -0.56 19.07
C SER A 118 18.16 -0.78 18.27
N GLU A 119 17.30 -1.71 18.68
CA GLU A 119 16.01 -1.98 18.05
C GLU A 119 15.01 -0.87 18.36
N ILE A 120 14.99 -0.40 19.62
CA ILE A 120 14.13 0.71 20.05
C ILE A 120 14.49 1.99 19.27
N VAL A 121 15.78 2.29 19.14
CA VAL A 121 16.26 3.45 18.37
C VAL A 121 15.85 3.33 16.90
N ALA A 122 16.03 2.17 16.27
CA ALA A 122 15.62 1.94 14.88
C ALA A 122 14.10 2.11 14.69
N LEU A 123 13.29 1.64 15.63
CA LEU A 123 11.83 1.79 15.60
C LEU A 123 11.39 3.25 15.76
N ARG A 124 12.01 3.98 16.67
CA ARG A 124 11.75 5.43 16.86
C ARG A 124 12.18 6.24 15.64
N GLU A 125 13.30 5.88 15.03
CA GLU A 125 13.75 6.52 13.80
C GLU A 125 12.75 6.25 12.66
N ALA A 126 12.26 5.02 12.51
CA ALA A 126 11.25 4.68 11.53
C ALA A 126 9.94 5.47 11.74
N LEU A 127 9.50 5.64 12.99
CA LEU A 127 8.33 6.46 13.34
C LEU A 127 8.54 7.94 12.95
N SER A 128 9.67 8.55 13.34
CA SER A 128 9.97 9.94 13.00
C SER A 128 10.06 10.18 11.48
N ARG A 129 10.63 9.25 10.72
CA ARG A 129 10.66 9.30 9.25
C ARG A 129 9.27 9.18 8.64
N ALA A 130 8.36 8.45 9.27
CA ALA A 130 6.96 8.40 8.84
C ALA A 130 6.27 9.75 9.11
N GLU A 131 6.41 10.32 10.32
CA GLU A 131 5.86 11.61 10.72
C GLU A 131 6.28 12.76 9.79
N ARG A 132 7.57 12.87 9.48
CA ARG A 132 8.09 13.89 8.55
C ARG A 132 7.43 13.84 7.16
N ARG A 133 7.13 12.64 6.65
CA ARG A 133 6.45 12.47 5.36
C ARG A 133 5.03 13.03 5.36
N ARG A 134 4.33 13.00 6.50
CA ARG A 134 2.99 13.57 6.61
C ARG A 134 3.04 15.09 6.68
N HIS A 135 3.95 15.64 7.48
CA HIS A 135 4.11 17.10 7.52
C HIS A 135 4.53 17.68 6.16
N ALA A 136 5.33 16.96 5.38
CA ALA A 136 5.64 17.35 4.01
C ALA A 136 4.40 17.33 3.10
N GLN A 137 3.51 16.34 3.25
CA GLN A 137 2.27 16.23 2.47
C GLN A 137 1.18 17.22 2.92
N GLU A 138 1.16 17.59 4.21
CA GLU A 138 0.20 18.56 4.77
C GLU A 138 0.67 20.02 4.63
N GLY A 139 1.98 20.26 4.47
CA GLY A 139 2.57 21.59 4.27
C GLY A 139 2.66 22.05 2.81
N GLU A 140 2.16 21.23 1.87
CA GLU A 140 2.12 21.51 0.43
C GLU A 140 0.69 21.90 -0.05
N VAL A 141 -0.10 22.50 0.83
CA VAL A 141 -1.47 23.02 0.56
C VAL A 141 -1.49 24.53 0.63
#